data_AF-W2U3D9-F1
#
_entry.id   AF-W2U3D9-F1
#
_cell.length_a   1.000
_cell.length_b   1.000
_cell.length_c   1.000
_cell.angle_alpha   90.00
_cell.angle_beta   90.00
_cell.angle_gamma   90.00
#
_symmetry.space_group_name_H-M   'P 1'
#
loop_
_entity.id
_entity.type
_entity.pdbx_description
1 polymer ?
#
loop_
_entity_poly.entity_id
_entity_poly.type
_entity_poly.pdbx_seq_one_letter_code
_entity_poly.pdbx_strand_id
1 'polypeptide(L)'
;RLDLLGLCQVTSYRKDSGFEGFGLTSQALDREIHVVWQAGEKHEVARGFDALVLLAKFLPPLWPFLPALALLKLTGLGPKVYRWLAENRTLIPDIGCKGGACTPKDTRFPLE
;
A
#
# COMPACT_ATOMS: atom_id res chain seq x y z
N ARG A 1 2.92 -13.92 12.07
CA ARG A 1 1.75 -13.24 11.45
C ARG A 1 1.76 -11.80 11.95
N LEU A 2 1.89 -10.81 11.07
CA LEU A 2 2.09 -9.39 11.43
C LEU A 2 0.81 -8.71 11.91
N ASP A 3 -0.33 -9.13 11.37
CA ASP A 3 -1.65 -8.76 11.88
C ASP A 3 -2.02 -9.66 13.06
N LEU A 4 -1.67 -9.22 14.27
CA LEU A 4 -2.00 -9.92 15.52
C LEU A 4 -3.45 -9.73 15.94
N LEU A 5 -4.13 -8.68 15.45
CA LEU A 5 -5.50 -8.35 15.84
C LEU A 5 -6.54 -8.91 14.87
N GLY A 6 -6.12 -9.46 13.72
CA GLY A 6 -7.02 -9.97 12.70
C GLY A 6 -7.84 -8.86 12.02
N LEU A 7 -7.34 -7.61 12.07
CA LEU A 7 -8.06 -6.42 11.61
C LEU A 7 -7.76 -6.08 10.15
N CYS A 8 -6.76 -6.72 9.54
CA CYS A 8 -6.31 -6.39 8.20
C CYS A 8 -6.57 -7.55 7.24
N GLN A 9 -7.43 -7.32 6.25
CA GLN A 9 -7.61 -8.22 5.12
C GLN A 9 -6.86 -7.68 3.90
N VAL A 10 -5.93 -8.47 3.37
CA VAL A 10 -5.20 -8.12 2.14
C VAL A 10 -5.96 -8.68 0.94
N THR A 11 -6.46 -7.79 0.09
CA THR A 11 -7.15 -8.13 -1.16
C THR A 11 -6.25 -7.82 -2.35
N SER A 12 -6.12 -8.77 -3.29
CA SER A 12 -5.37 -8.55 -4.53
C SER A 12 -6.27 -7.93 -5.58
N TYR A 13 -5.99 -6.67 -5.94
CA TYR A 13 -6.70 -5.95 -7.00
C TYR A 13 -6.49 -6.55 -8.40
N ARG A 14 -5.56 -7.50 -8.56
CA ARG A 14 -5.33 -8.19 -9.84
C ARG A 14 -6.27 -9.36 -10.07
N LYS A 15 -6.88 -9.88 -8.99
CA LYS A 15 -7.82 -11.01 -9.04
C LYS A 15 -9.26 -10.60 -8.78
N ASP A 16 -9.45 -9.50 -8.06
CA ASP A 16 -10.75 -9.02 -7.62
C ASP A 16 -10.91 -7.54 -7.97
N SER A 17 -12.04 -7.18 -8.59
CA SER A 17 -12.38 -5.81 -8.99
C SER A 17 -13.22 -5.04 -7.96
N GLY A 18 -13.39 -5.58 -6.74
CA GLY A 18 -14.19 -4.94 -5.68
C GLY A 18 -13.68 -3.56 -5.26
N PHE A 19 -12.43 -3.20 -5.61
CA PHE A 19 -11.86 -1.88 -5.38
C PHE A 19 -12.56 -0.76 -6.18
N GLU A 20 -13.20 -1.09 -7.31
CA GLU A 20 -13.93 -0.11 -8.13
C GLU A 20 -15.11 0.51 -7.36
N GLY A 21 -15.74 -0.26 -6.47
CA GLY A 21 -16.82 0.21 -5.60
C GLY A 21 -16.39 1.30 -4.61
N PHE A 22 -15.09 1.47 -4.38
CA PHE A 22 -14.51 2.54 -3.55
C PHE A 22 -13.96 3.70 -4.38
N GLY A 23 -14.25 3.74 -5.69
CA GLY A 23 -13.78 4.79 -6.60
C GLY A 23 -12.28 4.73 -6.91
N LEU A 24 -11.67 3.54 -6.78
CA LEU A 24 -10.26 3.31 -7.06
C LEU A 24 -10.05 2.74 -8.46
N THR A 25 -8.94 3.12 -9.09
CA THR A 25 -8.51 2.58 -10.39
C THR A 25 -7.30 1.67 -10.22
N SER A 26 -7.15 0.68 -11.11
CA SER A 26 -5.99 -0.22 -11.12
C SER A 26 -4.67 0.53 -11.21
N GLN A 27 -4.60 1.59 -12.02
CA GLN A 27 -3.40 2.43 -12.15
C GLN A 27 -3.02 3.14 -10.84
N ALA A 28 -4.00 3.56 -10.03
CA ALA A 28 -3.72 4.15 -8.73
C ALA A 28 -3.18 3.11 -7.74
N LEU A 29 -3.73 1.90 -7.77
CA LEU A 29 -3.29 0.76 -6.94
C LEU A 29 -1.89 0.26 -7.33
N ASP A 30 -1.54 0.37 -8.60
CA ASP A 30 -0.20 0.09 -9.12
C ASP A 30 0.84 1.11 -8.62
N ARG A 31 0.44 2.37 -8.42
CA ARG A 31 1.34 3.44 -7.96
C ARG A 31 1.61 3.37 -6.45
N GLU A 32 0.60 3.18 -5.63
CA GLU A 32 0.75 3.25 -4.18
C GLU A 32 -0.23 2.35 -3.42
N ILE A 33 0.09 2.06 -2.16
CA ILE A 33 -0.78 1.26 -1.31
C ILE A 33 -2.04 2.06 -0.94
N HIS A 34 -3.18 1.39 -0.95
CA HIS A 34 -4.46 1.95 -0.55
C HIS A 34 -5.04 1.12 0.59
N VAL A 35 -5.59 1.79 1.59
CA VAL A 35 -6.28 1.16 2.72
C VAL A 35 -7.69 1.72 2.76
N VAL A 36 -8.66 0.84 2.58
CA VAL A 36 -10.07 1.16 2.80
C VAL A 36 -10.41 0.72 4.21
N TRP A 37 -10.92 1.64 5.02
CA TRP A 37 -11.36 1.34 6.37
C TRP A 37 -12.75 1.93 6.62
N GLN A 38 -13.50 1.29 7.51
CA GLN A 38 -14.85 1.72 7.84
C GLN A 38 -14.81 2.69 9.02
N ALA A 39 -15.29 3.92 8.79
CA ALA A 39 -15.47 4.95 9.79
C ALA A 39 -16.98 5.15 10.04
N GLY A 40 -17.57 4.23 10.80
CA GLY A 40 -19.03 4.21 11.02
C GLY A 40 -19.79 3.78 9.77
N GLU A 41 -20.73 4.60 9.30
CA GLU A 41 -21.53 4.33 8.09
C GLU A 41 -20.81 4.68 6.77
N LYS A 42 -19.63 5.31 6.85
CA LYS A 42 -18.86 5.74 5.68
C LYS A 42 -17.54 4.99 5.59
N HIS A 43 -17.07 4.79 4.36
CA HIS A 43 -15.74 4.25 4.09
C HIS A 43 -14.78 5.39 3.80
N GLU A 44 -13.59 5.31 4.39
CA GLU A 44 -12.49 6.21 4.10
C GLU A 44 -11.36 5.46 3.41
N VAL A 45 -10.71 6.15 2.47
CA VAL A 45 -9.61 5.58 1.70
C VAL A 45 -8.33 6.37 1.98
N ALA A 46 -7.42 5.77 2.74
CA ALA A 46 -6.08 6.28 2.93
C ALA A 46 -5.18 5.79 1.77
N ARG A 47 -4.21 6.61 1.36
CA ARG A 47 -3.33 6.34 0.21
C ARG A 47 -1.86 6.53 0.58
N GLY A 48 -0.99 5.79 -0.07
CA GLY A 48 0.46 5.91 0.04
C GLY A 48 0.99 5.88 1.47
N PHE A 49 1.67 6.96 1.86
CA PHE A 49 2.25 7.08 3.20
C PHE A 49 1.18 7.14 4.30
N ASP A 50 0.01 7.74 4.05
CA ASP A 50 -1.07 7.80 5.04
C ASP A 50 -1.67 6.43 5.30
N ALA A 51 -1.79 5.60 4.25
CA ALA A 51 -2.18 4.20 4.38
C ALA A 51 -1.16 3.41 5.22
N LEU A 52 0.15 3.67 5.04
CA LEU A 52 1.20 3.05 5.85
C LEU A 52 1.10 3.45 7.33
N VAL A 53 0.90 4.75 7.60
CA VAL A 53 0.74 5.27 8.97
C VAL A 53 -0.51 4.65 9.62
N LEU A 54 -1.61 4.53 8.86
CA LEU A 54 -2.84 3.92 9.34
C LEU A 54 -2.64 2.43 9.66
N LEU A 55 -2.01 1.67 8.77
CA LEU A 55 -1.66 0.26 9.02
C LEU A 55 -0.78 0.11 10.26
N ALA A 56 0.25 0.95 10.40
CA ALA A 56 1.14 0.92 11.55
C ALA A 56 0.40 1.15 12.88
N LYS A 57 -0.73 1.87 12.90
CA LYS A 57 -1.58 2.00 14.10
C LYS A 57 -2.30 0.71 14.46
N PHE A 58 -2.72 -0.07 13.47
CA PHE A 58 -3.45 -1.33 13.68
C PHE A 58 -2.54 -2.54 13.88
N LEU A 59 -1.25 -2.44 13.59
CA LEU A 59 -0.29 -3.51 13.79
C LEU A 59 0.60 -3.20 15.01
N PRO A 60 0.33 -3.83 16.18
CA PRO A 60 1.15 -3.62 17.38
C PRO A 60 2.66 -3.76 17.18
N PRO A 61 3.18 -4.69 16.33
CA PRO A 61 4.62 -4.79 16.07
C PRO A 61 5.23 -3.55 15.41
N LEU A 62 4.41 -2.72 14.75
CA LEU A 62 4.84 -1.50 14.07
C LEU A 62 4.75 -0.26 14.96
N TRP A 63 4.18 -0.35 16.18
CA TRP A 63 4.07 0.76 17.11
C TRP A 63 5.39 1.45 17.49
N PRO A 64 6.51 0.74 17.67
CA PRO A 64 7.81 1.39 17.93
C PRO A 64 8.22 2.36 16.80
N PHE A 65 7.75 2.13 15.57
CA PHE A 65 8.04 2.98 14.41
C PHE A 65 7.01 4.10 14.20
N LEU A 66 5.86 4.05 14.86
CA LEU A 66 4.85 5.11 14.78
C LEU A 66 5.37 6.52 15.10
N PRO A 67 6.15 6.77 16.17
CA PRO A 67 6.65 8.12 16.44
C PRO A 67 7.53 8.65 15.29
N ALA A 68 8.36 7.78 14.70
CA ALA A 68 9.17 8.14 13.54
C ALA A 68 8.32 8.43 12.30
N LEU A 69 7.31 7.60 12.02
CA LEU A 69 6.37 7.80 10.92
C LEU A 69 5.53 9.08 11.10
N ALA A 70 5.10 9.38 12.33
CA ALA A 70 4.38 10.61 12.65
C ALA A 70 5.27 11.84 12.49
N LEU A 71 6.54 11.78 12.90
CA LEU A 71 7.52 12.85 12.68
C LEU A 71 7.77 13.08 11.19
N LEU A 72 7.90 12.01 10.40
CA LEU A 72 8.01 12.09 8.95
C LEU A 72 6.76 12.68 8.30
N LYS A 73 5.56 12.38 8.84
CA LYS A 73 4.30 13.01 8.41
C LYS A 73 4.29 14.50 8.71
N LEU A 74 4.65 14.90 9.93
CA LEU A 74 4.68 16.29 10.39
C LEU A 74 5.69 17.14 9.63
N THR A 75 6.86 16.58 9.34
CA THR A 75 7.92 17.25 8.56
C THR A 75 7.63 17.28 7.06
N GLY A 76 6.60 16.58 6.58
CA GLY A 76 6.28 16.46 5.15
C GLY A 76 7.30 15.63 4.35
N LEU A 77 8.32 15.06 5.01
CA LEU A 77 9.32 14.21 4.36
C LEU A 77 8.79 12.81 4.07
N GLY A 78 7.87 12.31 4.90
CA GLY A 78 7.29 10.96 4.79
C GLY A 78 6.73 10.65 3.41
N PRO A 79 5.83 11.49 2.85
CA PRO A 79 5.31 11.29 1.50
C PRO A 79 6.39 11.27 0.40
N LYS A 80 7.44 12.09 0.52
CA LYS A 80 8.55 12.11 -0.46
C LYS A 80 9.37 10.83 -0.41
N VAL A 81 9.75 10.40 0.80
CA VAL A 81 10.50 9.16 1.01
C VAL A 81 9.68 7.96 0.55
N TYR A 82 8.39 7.94 0.88
CA TYR A 82 7.47 6.89 0.43
C TYR A 82 7.39 6.84 -1.10
N ARG A 83 7.24 7.99 -1.76
CA ARG A 83 7.16 8.04 -3.23
C ARG A 83 8.44 7.53 -3.88
N TRP A 84 9.60 7.95 -3.40
CA TRP A 84 10.88 7.45 -3.87
C TRP A 84 11.00 5.92 -3.72
N LEU A 85 10.56 5.37 -2.58
CA LEU A 85 10.54 3.92 -2.35
C LEU A 85 9.54 3.21 -3.28
N ALA A 86 8.37 3.81 -3.49
CA ALA A 86 7.31 3.26 -4.33
C ALA A 86 7.69 3.27 -5.82
N GLU A 87 8.47 4.24 -6.28
CA GLU A 87 9.00 4.31 -7.65
C GLU A 87 10.13 3.32 -7.88
N ASN A 88 10.96 3.07 -6.86
CA ASN A 88 12.09 2.14 -6.96
C ASN A 88 11.70 0.67 -6.72
N ARG A 89 10.42 0.37 -6.45
CA ARG A 89 9.97 -1.00 -6.25
C ARG A 89 9.78 -1.71 -7.59
N THR A 90 10.34 -2.90 -7.73
CA THR A 90 10.06 -3.76 -8.88
C THR A 90 8.68 -4.40 -8.70
N LEU A 91 7.74 -4.07 -9.59
CA LEU A 91 6.48 -4.79 -9.67
C LEU A 91 6.70 -6.12 -10.37
N ILE A 92 6.31 -7.22 -9.72
CA ILE A 92 6.33 -8.55 -10.31
C ILE A 92 4.93 -8.79 -10.90
N PRO A 93 4.76 -8.69 -12.23
CA PRO A 93 3.51 -9.04 -12.88
C PRO A 93 3.30 -10.56 -12.78
N ASP A 94 2.04 -10.98 -12.62
CA ASP A 94 1.69 -12.41 -12.57
C ASP A 94 1.88 -13.09 -13.94
N ILE A 95 2.10 -12.28 -14.98
CA ILE A 95 2.32 -12.70 -16.37
C ILE A 95 3.76 -13.20 -16.52
N GLY A 96 3.94 -14.52 -16.57
CA GLY A 96 5.23 -15.15 -16.87
C GLY A 96 5.90 -15.90 -15.73
N CYS A 97 5.22 -16.11 -14.60
CA CYS A 97 5.70 -17.01 -13.56
C CYS A 97 5.63 -18.48 -14.04
N LYS A 98 6.78 -19.16 -14.17
CA LYS A 98 6.87 -20.59 -14.52
C LYS A 98 7.60 -21.36 -13.41
N GLY A 99 7.00 -22.45 -12.94
CA GLY A 99 7.65 -23.37 -11.98
C GLY A 99 7.98 -22.76 -10.61
N GLY A 100 7.23 -21.75 -10.16
CA GLY A 100 7.50 -21.05 -8.90
C GLY A 100 8.55 -19.93 -8.99
N ALA A 101 9.13 -19.70 -10.17
CA ALA A 101 10.01 -18.57 -10.44
C ALA A 101 9.28 -17.53 -11.32
N CYS A 102 9.35 -16.26 -10.92
CA CYS A 102 8.86 -15.14 -11.68
C CYS A 102 10.05 -14.29 -12.14
N THR A 103 10.11 -13.97 -13.43
CA THR A 103 11.14 -13.08 -13.96
C THR A 103 10.69 -11.64 -13.77
N PRO A 104 11.38 -10.81 -12.96
CA PRO A 104 11.03 -9.40 -12.85
C PRO A 104 11.17 -8.74 -14.22
N LYS A 105 10.08 -8.15 -14.72
CA LYS A 105 10.16 -7.22 -15.85
C LYS A 105 10.57 -5.87 -15.26
N ASP A 106 11.65 -5.28 -15.77
CA ASP A 106 12.13 -3.96 -15.35
C ASP A 106 11.19 -2.87 -15.90
N THR A 107 9.99 -2.78 -15.34
CA THR A 107 9.06 -1.67 -15.59
C THR A 107 9.26 -0.63 -14.50
N ARG A 108 10.27 0.23 -14.65
CA ARG A 108 10.31 1.51 -13.96
C ARG A 108 9.12 2.34 -14.41
N PHE A 109 8.35 2.88 -13.46
CA PHE A 109 7.27 3.81 -13.78
C PHE A 109 7.86 5.06 -14.47
N PRO A 110 7.28 5.53 -15.58
CA PRO A 110 7.69 6.79 -16.17
C PRO A 110 7.38 7.94 -15.21
N LEU A 111 8.36 8.84 -15.04
CA LEU A 111 8.21 10.13 -14.39
C LEU A 111 7.34 11.01 -15.32
N GLU A 112 6.09 11.28 -14.94
CA GLU A 112 5.33 12.42 -15.45
C GLU A 112 5.35 13.56 -14.42
#